data_AF-A0A1M6KVA0-F1
#
_entry.id   AF-A0A1M6KVA0-F1
#
_cell.length_a   1.000
_cell.length_b   1.000
_cell.length_c   1.000
_cell.angle_alpha   90.00
_cell.angle_beta   90.00
_cell.angle_gamma   90.00
#
_symmetry.space_group_name_H-M   'P 1'
#
loop_
_entity.id
_entity.type
_entity.pdbx_description
1 polymer ?
#
loop_
_entity_poly.entity_id
_entity_poly.type
_entity_poly.pdbx_seq_one_letter_code
_entity_poly.pdbx_strand_id
1 'polypeptide(L)'
;MTLRKYIQECSKKDSHIGDLANDILRDNDFPFKKHENEIWKYLDSKTLLGGTNDIFLEFWKEYQKIKDEKRKNLSGWSHSIIATECNTVVSITNRDFNDPLAGFLHELFDITLNTQRNRIVTHIKTVGAEQLTEVLRIFNDYQQYKEIEFLKPCLSYLRKNDSVNSLTLTFHNN
;
A
#
# COMPACT_ATOMS: atom_id res chain seq x y z
N MET A 1 -4.50 11.11 5.66
CA MET A 1 -4.04 11.15 7.06
C MET A 1 -2.75 10.37 7.03
N THR A 2 -1.61 10.90 7.49
CA THR A 2 -0.37 10.09 7.50
C THR A 2 -0.41 9.10 8.66
N LEU A 3 0.30 7.98 8.54
CA LEU A 3 0.34 6.96 9.60
C LEU A 3 0.84 7.55 10.92
N ARG A 4 1.90 8.36 10.88
CA ARG A 4 2.43 9.05 12.07
C ARG A 4 1.37 9.90 12.77
N LYS A 5 0.58 10.67 12.01
CA LYS A 5 -0.50 11.48 12.58
C LYS A 5 -1.62 10.62 13.15
N TYR A 6 -1.93 9.50 12.49
CA TYR A 6 -2.90 8.54 13.00
C TYR A 6 -2.45 7.90 14.33
N ILE A 7 -1.19 7.46 14.43
CA ILE A 7 -0.60 6.94 15.68
C ILE A 7 -0.74 7.98 16.80
N GLN A 8 -0.40 9.24 16.53
CA GLN A 8 -0.54 10.32 17.51
C GLN A 8 -1.99 10.53 17.97
N GLU A 9 -2.97 10.46 17.07
CA GLU A 9 -4.38 10.58 17.47
C GLU A 9 -4.89 9.36 18.25
N CYS A 10 -4.47 8.15 17.87
CA CYS A 10 -4.82 6.92 18.59
C CYS A 10 -4.25 6.90 20.02
N SER A 11 -3.03 7.38 20.21
CA SER A 11 -2.35 7.40 21.53
C SER A 11 -3.10 8.18 22.62
N LYS A 12 -4.06 9.03 22.25
CA LYS A 12 -4.89 9.81 23.17
C LYS A 12 -6.15 9.06 23.64
N LYS A 13 -6.43 7.88 23.08
CA LYS A 13 -7.62 7.09 23.39
C LYS A 13 -7.30 6.06 24.47
N ASP A 14 -8.24 5.86 25.38
CA ASP A 14 -8.21 4.77 26.35
C ASP A 14 -8.81 3.51 25.69
N SER A 15 -7.96 2.76 24.99
CA SER A 15 -8.32 1.51 24.31
C SER A 15 -7.06 0.70 23.98
N HIS A 16 -7.22 -0.58 23.63
CA HIS A 16 -6.11 -1.45 23.20
C HIS A 16 -5.38 -0.92 21.96
N ILE A 17 -6.08 -0.25 21.03
CA ILE A 17 -5.48 0.49 19.90
C ILE A 17 -4.66 1.69 20.41
N GLY A 18 -5.16 2.39 21.43
CA GLY A 18 -4.45 3.49 22.07
C GLY A 18 -3.20 3.03 22.82
N ASP A 19 -3.25 1.88 23.48
CA ASP A 19 -2.11 1.24 24.13
C ASP A 19 -1.04 0.87 23.11
N LEU A 20 -1.41 0.20 22.02
CA LEU A 20 -0.49 -0.10 20.91
C LEU A 20 0.13 1.19 20.35
N ALA A 21 -0.66 2.25 20.16
CA ALA A 21 -0.15 3.52 19.69
C ALA A 21 0.85 4.18 20.66
N ASN A 22 0.62 4.07 21.96
CA ASN A 22 1.56 4.53 22.99
C ASN A 22 2.85 3.70 23.00
N ASP A 23 2.75 2.38 22.83
CA ASP A 23 3.92 1.50 22.74
C ASP A 23 4.78 1.86 21.53
N ILE A 24 4.16 2.12 20.38
CA ILE A 24 4.84 2.59 19.16
C ILE A 24 5.59 3.90 19.40
N LEU A 25 4.96 4.86 20.09
CA LEU A 25 5.58 6.17 20.36
C LEU A 25 6.73 6.10 21.36
N ARG A 26 6.76 5.07 22.21
CA ARG A 26 7.82 4.81 23.19
C ARG A 26 8.95 3.94 22.64
N ASP A 27 8.71 3.28 21.52
CA ASP A 27 9.70 2.44 20.86
C ASP A 27 10.78 3.30 20.16
N ASN A 28 11.97 3.30 20.74
CA ASN A 28 13.13 4.06 20.24
C ASN A 28 13.65 3.53 18.90
N ASP A 29 13.42 2.24 18.61
CA ASP A 29 13.82 1.59 17.36
C ASP A 29 12.76 1.74 16.27
N PHE A 30 11.64 2.39 16.59
CA PHE A 30 10.53 2.51 15.65
C PHE A 30 10.95 3.30 14.40
N PRO A 31 10.71 2.77 13.19
CA PRO A 31 11.23 3.34 11.95
C PRO A 31 10.42 4.55 11.45
N PHE A 32 10.21 5.58 12.28
CA PHE A 32 9.39 6.77 11.97
C PHE A 32 9.78 7.52 10.68
N LYS A 33 11.04 7.39 10.26
CA LYS A 33 11.57 8.05 9.05
C LYS A 33 11.48 7.17 7.80
N LYS A 34 11.05 5.92 7.94
CA LYS A 34 10.91 4.99 6.82
C LYS A 34 9.54 5.12 6.15
N HIS A 35 9.45 4.52 4.98
CA HIS A 35 8.21 4.43 4.21
C HIS A 35 7.14 3.65 5.00
N GLU A 36 5.86 3.98 4.78
CA GLU A 36 4.71 3.36 5.48
C GLU A 36 4.79 1.83 5.49
N ASN A 37 5.04 1.19 4.34
CA ASN A 37 5.24 -0.27 4.26
C ASN A 37 6.33 -0.84 5.18
N GLU A 38 7.45 -0.13 5.37
CA GLU A 38 8.50 -0.61 6.28
C GLU A 38 8.04 -0.47 7.72
N ILE A 39 7.32 0.60 8.04
CA ILE A 39 6.68 0.78 9.34
C ILE A 39 5.67 -0.34 9.60
N TRP A 40 4.90 -0.72 8.58
CA TRP A 40 3.91 -1.78 8.68
C TRP A 40 4.52 -3.16 8.87
N LYS A 41 5.59 -3.47 8.14
CA LYS A 41 6.37 -4.70 8.34
C LYS A 41 6.96 -4.77 9.75
N TYR A 42 7.48 -3.64 10.24
CA TYR A 42 8.02 -3.55 11.59
C TYR A 42 6.94 -3.86 12.63
N LEU A 43 5.77 -3.24 12.49
CA LEU A 43 4.62 -3.47 13.38
C LEU A 43 4.11 -4.90 13.35
N ASP A 44 3.92 -5.47 12.16
CA ASP A 44 3.49 -6.87 12.00
C ASP A 44 4.49 -7.81 12.69
N SER A 45 5.78 -7.67 12.41
CA SER A 45 6.82 -8.50 13.01
C SER A 45 6.89 -8.36 14.53
N LYS A 46 6.87 -7.14 15.06
CA LYS A 46 6.99 -6.90 16.51
C LYS A 46 5.75 -7.35 17.28
N THR A 47 4.56 -7.09 16.76
CA THR A 47 3.30 -7.51 17.40
C THR A 47 3.08 -9.02 17.30
N LEU A 48 3.52 -9.66 16.22
CA LEU A 48 3.51 -11.12 16.10
C LEU A 48 4.41 -11.78 17.14
N LEU A 49 5.64 -11.27 17.31
CA LEU A 49 6.57 -11.75 18.34
C LEU A 49 6.03 -11.49 19.77
N GLY A 50 5.32 -10.38 19.97
CA GLY A 50 4.72 -10.01 21.25
C GLY A 50 3.38 -10.68 21.56
N GLY A 51 2.78 -11.41 20.60
CA GLY A 51 1.47 -12.04 20.77
C GLY A 51 0.27 -11.08 20.73
N THR A 52 0.43 -9.87 20.17
CA THR A 52 -0.60 -8.81 20.09
C THR A 52 -0.96 -8.45 18.64
N ASN A 53 -0.74 -9.37 17.70
CA ASN A 53 -0.94 -9.12 16.27
C ASN A 53 -2.41 -8.86 15.91
N ASP A 54 -3.35 -9.40 16.66
CA ASP A 54 -4.79 -9.11 16.52
C ASP A 54 -5.10 -7.61 16.71
N ILE A 55 -4.51 -6.98 17.72
CA ILE A 55 -4.62 -5.53 17.97
C ILE A 55 -4.00 -4.75 16.80
N PHE A 56 -2.86 -5.21 16.27
CA PHE A 56 -2.24 -4.62 15.09
C PHE A 56 -3.15 -4.70 13.85
N LEU A 57 -3.77 -5.85 13.60
CA LEU A 57 -4.68 -6.02 12.47
C LEU A 57 -5.91 -5.11 12.60
N GLU A 58 -6.41 -4.89 13.81
CA GLU A 58 -7.50 -3.93 14.06
C GLU A 58 -7.04 -2.48 13.82
N PHE A 59 -5.88 -2.10 14.38
CA PHE A 59 -5.24 -0.80 14.17
C PHE A 59 -5.08 -0.50 12.67
N TRP A 60 -4.60 -1.47 11.90
CA TRP A 60 -4.45 -1.37 10.45
C TRP A 60 -5.80 -1.16 9.76
N LYS A 61 -6.81 -1.97 10.10
CA LYS A 61 -8.16 -1.88 9.49
C LYS A 61 -8.80 -0.51 9.74
N GLU A 62 -8.71 0.00 10.96
CA GLU A 62 -9.25 1.33 11.31
C GLU A 62 -8.52 2.45 10.55
N TYR A 63 -7.20 2.34 10.40
CA TYR A 63 -6.44 3.28 9.59
C TYR A 63 -6.86 3.25 8.10
N GLN A 64 -7.07 2.05 7.54
CA GLN A 64 -7.55 1.89 6.16
C GLN A 64 -8.93 2.50 5.96
N LYS A 65 -9.87 2.34 6.91
CA LYS A 65 -11.19 2.99 6.84
C LYS A 65 -11.08 4.51 6.69
N ILE A 66 -10.22 5.15 7.48
CA ILE A 66 -9.99 6.61 7.41
C ILE A 66 -9.40 7.01 6.06
N LYS A 67 -8.52 6.17 5.49
CA LYS A 67 -7.98 6.41 4.15
C LYS A 67 -9.05 6.24 3.09
N ASP A 68 -9.85 5.19 3.15
CA ASP A 68 -10.96 4.95 2.22
C ASP A 68 -12.00 6.07 2.27
N GLU A 69 -12.32 6.62 3.46
CA GLU A 69 -13.17 7.81 3.58
C GLU A 69 -12.57 9.04 2.91
N LYS A 70 -11.25 9.25 3.00
CA LYS A 70 -10.59 10.32 2.22
C LYS A 70 -10.65 10.06 0.73
N ARG A 71 -10.59 8.79 0.31
CA ARG A 71 -10.73 8.41 -1.11
C ARG A 71 -12.15 8.60 -1.63
N LYS A 72 -13.20 8.57 -0.78
CA LYS A 72 -14.56 8.98 -1.20
C LYS A 72 -14.63 10.41 -1.74
N ASN A 73 -13.74 11.31 -1.30
CA ASN A 73 -13.63 12.66 -1.87
C ASN A 73 -12.98 12.71 -3.27
N LEU A 74 -12.47 11.58 -3.76
CA LEU A 74 -12.01 11.37 -5.13
C LEU A 74 -13.10 10.73 -6.00
N SER A 75 -14.38 10.77 -5.57
CA SER A 75 -15.48 10.23 -6.37
C SER A 75 -15.49 10.84 -7.78
N GLY A 76 -15.54 9.98 -8.79
CA GLY A 76 -15.47 10.38 -10.21
C GLY A 76 -14.05 10.49 -10.77
N TRP A 77 -13.02 10.20 -9.98
CA TRP A 77 -11.65 10.02 -10.44
C TRP A 77 -11.40 8.55 -10.78
N SER A 78 -10.50 8.34 -11.74
CA SER A 78 -9.99 7.04 -12.12
C SER A 78 -8.46 7.05 -12.17
N HIS A 79 -7.85 5.89 -12.00
CA HIS A 79 -6.43 5.71 -12.27
C HIS A 79 -6.16 4.42 -13.02
N SER A 80 -5.07 4.43 -13.76
CA SER A 80 -4.53 3.31 -14.52
C SER A 80 -3.11 3.04 -14.08
N ILE A 81 -2.77 1.77 -13.90
CA ILE A 81 -1.41 1.33 -13.61
C ILE A 81 -1.02 0.33 -14.69
N ILE A 82 0.14 0.58 -15.32
CA ILE A 82 0.67 -0.23 -16.41
C ILE A 82 2.01 -0.79 -15.96
N ALA A 83 2.17 -2.11 -16.00
CA ALA A 83 3.45 -2.78 -15.78
C ALA A 83 4.13 -3.09 -17.12
N THR A 84 5.39 -2.72 -17.29
CA THR A 84 6.16 -2.97 -18.51
C THR A 84 7.56 -3.54 -18.25
N GLU A 85 8.08 -4.25 -19.24
CA GLU A 85 9.48 -4.65 -19.40
C GLU A 85 9.93 -4.15 -20.78
N CYS A 86 10.94 -3.28 -20.84
CA CYS A 86 11.51 -2.76 -22.10
C CYS A 86 10.50 -2.45 -23.23
N ASN A 87 9.36 -1.83 -22.88
CA ASN A 87 8.21 -1.46 -23.74
C ASN A 87 7.16 -2.55 -24.02
N THR A 88 7.35 -3.77 -23.54
CA THR A 88 6.32 -4.81 -23.52
C THR A 88 5.40 -4.62 -22.33
N VAL A 89 4.09 -4.57 -22.58
CA VAL A 89 3.08 -4.53 -21.51
C VAL A 89 2.94 -5.92 -20.88
N VAL A 90 3.13 -6.00 -19.57
CA VAL A 90 2.99 -7.23 -18.78
C VAL A 90 1.61 -7.31 -18.11
N SER A 91 1.11 -6.19 -17.58
CA SER A 91 -0.17 -6.13 -16.89
C SER A 91 -0.73 -4.71 -16.93
N ILE A 92 -2.06 -4.58 -16.89
CA ILE A 92 -2.75 -3.28 -16.80
C ILE A 92 -3.90 -3.41 -15.80
N THR A 93 -4.10 -2.37 -14.99
CA THR A 93 -5.33 -2.20 -14.21
C THR A 93 -5.87 -0.78 -14.36
N ASN A 94 -7.20 -0.66 -14.36
CA ASN A 94 -7.95 0.59 -14.41
C ASN A 94 -8.97 0.58 -13.29
N ARG A 95 -9.01 1.62 -12.45
CA ARG A 95 -9.90 1.70 -11.29
C ARG A 95 -10.59 3.04 -11.22
N ASP A 96 -11.84 3.01 -10.81
CA ASP A 96 -12.52 4.16 -10.23
C ASP A 96 -12.15 4.24 -8.74
N PHE A 97 -11.83 5.42 -8.22
CA PHE A 97 -11.55 5.61 -6.79
C PHE A 97 -12.76 5.33 -5.88
N ASN A 98 -13.95 5.17 -6.45
CA ASN A 98 -15.13 4.63 -5.77
C ASN A 98 -15.03 3.11 -5.52
N ASP A 99 -14.20 2.38 -6.27
CA ASP A 99 -14.00 0.96 -6.00
C ASP A 99 -13.24 0.79 -4.66
N PRO A 100 -13.57 -0.23 -3.84
CA PRO A 100 -12.83 -0.46 -2.62
C PRO A 100 -11.34 -0.75 -2.89
N LEU A 101 -10.48 -0.20 -2.02
CA LEU A 101 -9.02 -0.24 -2.12
C LEU A 101 -8.45 0.26 -3.46
N ALA A 102 -9.21 1.02 -4.25
CA ALA A 102 -8.63 1.75 -5.37
C ALA A 102 -7.58 2.76 -4.86
N GLY A 103 -6.46 2.84 -5.56
CA GLY A 103 -5.34 3.71 -5.22
C GLY A 103 -4.44 3.19 -4.12
N PHE A 104 -4.60 1.95 -3.63
CA PHE A 104 -3.72 1.46 -2.56
C PHE A 104 -2.27 1.35 -3.06
N LEU A 105 -2.04 1.03 -4.33
CA LEU A 105 -0.68 0.98 -4.89
C LEU A 105 -0.02 2.36 -4.93
N HIS A 106 -0.81 3.44 -5.02
CA HIS A 106 -0.26 4.79 -4.87
C HIS A 106 0.34 4.98 -3.49
N GLU A 107 -0.35 4.54 -2.45
CA GLU A 107 0.14 4.68 -1.08
C GLU A 107 1.28 3.70 -0.78
N LEU A 108 1.17 2.47 -1.28
CA LEU A 108 2.19 1.44 -1.14
C LEU A 108 3.53 1.88 -1.73
N PHE A 109 3.52 2.69 -2.79
CA PHE A 109 4.73 3.12 -3.48
C PHE A 109 5.09 4.60 -3.27
N ASP A 110 4.42 5.30 -2.37
CA ASP A 110 4.53 6.75 -2.13
C ASP A 110 4.33 7.61 -3.38
N ILE A 111 3.37 7.21 -4.19
CA ILE A 111 3.04 7.87 -5.45
C ILE A 111 1.92 8.84 -5.18
N THR A 112 2.24 10.13 -5.24
CA THR A 112 1.25 11.18 -5.09
C THR A 112 0.23 11.12 -6.23
N LEU A 113 -1.04 11.15 -5.88
CA LEU A 113 -2.11 11.27 -6.86
C LEU A 113 -2.02 12.65 -7.52
N ASN A 114 -1.79 12.70 -8.83
CA ASN A 114 -2.00 13.91 -9.60
C ASN A 114 -3.51 14.22 -9.63
N THR A 115 -3.90 15.28 -8.93
CA THR A 115 -5.27 15.79 -8.90
C THR A 115 -5.50 16.95 -9.86
N GLN A 116 -4.54 17.22 -10.74
CA GLN A 116 -4.76 18.06 -11.92
C GLN A 116 -5.39 17.13 -12.96
N ARG A 117 -6.56 17.48 -13.51
CA ARG A 117 -7.31 16.67 -14.50
C ARG A 117 -6.59 16.58 -15.87
N ASN A 118 -5.30 16.27 -15.88
CA ASN A 118 -4.46 16.11 -17.05
C ASN A 118 -3.93 14.66 -17.10
N ARG A 119 -4.07 14.02 -18.27
CA ARG A 119 -3.70 12.62 -18.59
C ARG A 119 -2.19 12.34 -18.56
N ILE A 120 -1.44 12.95 -17.64
CA ILE A 120 0.02 12.90 -17.62
C ILE A 120 0.48 11.71 -16.77
N VAL A 121 1.54 11.04 -17.20
CA VAL A 121 2.27 10.07 -16.37
C VAL A 121 2.64 10.75 -15.07
N THR A 122 2.06 10.27 -13.98
CA THR A 122 2.22 10.90 -12.67
C THR A 122 3.49 10.43 -11.98
N HIS A 123 3.87 9.18 -12.25
CA HIS A 123 5.03 8.56 -11.62
C HIS A 123 5.45 7.26 -12.31
N ILE A 124 6.71 6.88 -12.08
CA ILE A 124 7.32 5.63 -12.54
C ILE A 124 7.97 4.95 -11.33
N LYS A 125 7.67 3.67 -11.11
CA LYS A 125 8.25 2.86 -10.03
C LYS A 125 8.76 1.54 -10.54
N THR A 126 9.99 1.19 -10.20
CA THR A 126 10.55 -0.14 -10.48
C THR A 126 10.26 -1.10 -9.32
N VAL A 127 9.79 -2.31 -9.64
CA VAL A 127 9.44 -3.34 -8.66
C VAL A 127 10.07 -4.69 -9.02
N GLY A 128 10.61 -5.39 -8.02
CA GLY A 128 11.22 -6.72 -8.16
C GLY A 128 10.33 -7.85 -7.60
N ALA A 129 10.71 -9.09 -7.86
CA ALA A 129 9.93 -10.27 -7.47
C ALA A 129 9.77 -10.42 -5.95
N GLU A 130 10.83 -10.12 -5.18
CA GLU A 130 10.79 -10.15 -3.72
C GLU A 130 9.80 -9.14 -3.16
N GLN A 131 9.85 -7.90 -3.67
CA GLN A 131 8.94 -6.84 -3.26
C GLN A 131 7.48 -7.22 -3.55
N LEU A 132 7.20 -7.76 -4.75
CA LEU A 132 5.85 -8.19 -5.12
C LEU A 132 5.36 -9.37 -4.28
N THR A 133 6.24 -10.36 -4.02
CA THR A 133 5.91 -11.51 -3.17
C THR A 133 5.48 -11.05 -1.78
N GLU A 134 6.23 -10.10 -1.21
CA GLU A 134 5.96 -9.60 0.12
C GLU A 134 4.69 -8.76 0.19
N VAL A 135 4.42 -7.92 -0.82
CA VAL A 135 3.15 -7.20 -0.93
C VAL A 135 1.99 -8.18 -1.00
N LEU A 136 2.05 -9.20 -1.86
CA LEU A 136 0.99 -10.19 -1.96
C LEU A 136 0.79 -10.99 -0.67
N ARG A 137 1.86 -11.24 0.10
CA ARG A 137 1.78 -11.87 1.43
C ARG A 137 1.03 -11.00 2.44
N ILE A 138 1.39 -9.71 2.55
CA ILE A 138 0.73 -8.76 3.47
C ILE A 138 -0.76 -8.61 3.12
N PHE A 139 -1.09 -8.63 1.84
CA PHE A 139 -2.45 -8.45 1.33
C PHE A 139 -3.14 -9.79 0.99
N ASN A 140 -2.83 -10.87 1.71
CA ASN A 140 -3.37 -12.20 1.43
C ASN A 140 -4.91 -12.30 1.61
N ASP A 141 -5.50 -11.49 2.49
CA ASP A 141 -6.96 -11.45 2.69
C ASP A 141 -7.67 -10.48 1.70
N TYR A 142 -6.90 -9.89 0.80
CA TYR A 142 -7.28 -8.83 -0.12
C TYR A 142 -7.06 -9.23 -1.58
N GLN A 143 -6.97 -10.54 -1.85
CA GLN A 143 -6.67 -11.07 -3.17
C GLN A 143 -7.78 -10.78 -4.20
N GLN A 144 -9.01 -10.54 -3.73
CA GLN A 144 -10.17 -10.17 -4.55
C GLN A 144 -10.09 -8.76 -5.16
N TYR A 145 -9.18 -7.90 -4.69
CA TYR A 145 -9.10 -6.52 -5.18
C TYR A 145 -8.28 -6.42 -6.47
N LYS A 146 -8.80 -5.66 -7.44
CA LYS A 146 -8.24 -5.60 -8.80
C LYS A 146 -6.77 -5.14 -8.86
N GLU A 147 -6.33 -4.26 -7.96
CA GLU A 147 -4.92 -3.86 -7.90
C GLU A 147 -4.00 -4.95 -7.30
N ILE A 148 -4.53 -5.86 -6.47
CA ILE A 148 -3.80 -7.05 -6.01
C ILE A 148 -3.77 -8.10 -7.12
N GLU A 149 -4.90 -8.34 -7.79
CA GLU A 149 -4.97 -9.16 -9.00
C GLU A 149 -3.96 -8.71 -10.06
N PHE A 150 -3.81 -7.39 -10.26
CA PHE A 150 -2.83 -6.79 -11.15
C PHE A 150 -1.37 -7.19 -10.86
N LEU A 151 -1.00 -7.36 -9.59
CA LEU A 151 0.36 -7.73 -9.20
C LEU A 151 0.67 -9.22 -9.47
N LYS A 152 -0.34 -10.10 -9.56
CA LYS A 152 -0.13 -11.54 -9.77
C LYS A 152 0.52 -11.85 -11.12
N PRO A 153 0.04 -11.33 -12.27
CA PRO A 153 0.73 -11.47 -13.55
C PRO A 153 2.14 -10.89 -13.53
N CYS A 154 2.34 -9.76 -12.84
CA CYS A 154 3.64 -9.12 -12.70
C CYS A 154 4.66 -10.05 -12.01
N LEU A 155 4.29 -10.64 -10.88
CA LEU A 155 5.14 -11.60 -10.17
C LEU A 155 5.36 -12.88 -10.98
N SER A 156 4.31 -13.40 -11.61
CA SER A 156 4.39 -14.58 -12.47
C SER A 156 5.35 -14.36 -13.64
N TYR A 157 5.32 -13.18 -14.25
CA TYR A 157 6.23 -12.80 -15.33
C TYR A 157 7.69 -12.76 -14.85
N LEU A 158 7.98 -12.10 -13.72
CA LEU A 158 9.33 -12.03 -13.16
C LEU A 158 9.88 -13.42 -12.79
N ARG A 159 9.05 -14.30 -12.24
CA ARG A 159 9.46 -15.67 -11.87
C ARG A 159 9.69 -16.60 -13.07
N LYS A 160 9.14 -16.27 -14.25
CA LYS A 160 9.29 -17.08 -15.47
C LYS A 160 10.44 -16.60 -16.36
N ASN A 161 10.95 -15.40 -16.12
CA ASN A 161 11.98 -14.77 -16.94
C ASN A 161 13.18 -14.40 -16.08
N ASP A 162 14.09 -15.35 -15.89
CA ASP A 162 15.26 -15.19 -15.00
C ASP A 162 16.20 -14.04 -15.40
N SER A 163 16.13 -13.60 -16.66
CA SER A 163 16.88 -12.43 -17.16
C SER A 163 16.25 -11.08 -16.78
N VAL A 164 15.01 -11.07 -16.27
CA VAL A 164 14.26 -9.86 -15.93
C VAL A 164 14.24 -9.68 -14.42
N ASN A 165 15.04 -8.74 -13.92
CA ASN A 165 15.15 -8.47 -12.49
C ASN A 165 14.00 -7.61 -11.92
N SER A 166 13.33 -6.83 -12.78
CA SER A 166 12.30 -5.89 -12.33
C SER A 166 11.36 -5.45 -13.44
N LEU A 167 10.16 -5.02 -13.05
CA LEU A 167 9.18 -4.37 -13.93
C LEU A 167 9.07 -2.88 -13.63
N THR A 168 8.73 -2.12 -14.66
CA THR A 168 8.41 -0.69 -14.54
C THR A 168 6.90 -0.52 -14.41
N LEU A 169 6.45 0.10 -13.32
CA LEU A 169 5.06 0.46 -13.09
C LEU A 169 4.87 1.96 -13.41
N THR A 170 3.98 2.26 -14.34
CA THR A 170 3.62 3.63 -14.73
C THR A 170 2.21 3.94 -14.26
N PHE A 171 2.04 5.09 -13.60
CA PHE A 171 0.78 5.50 -12.97
C PHE A 171 0.15 6.68 -13.72
N HIS A 172 -1.11 6.54 -14.11
CA HIS A 172 -1.89 7.54 -14.82
C HIS A 172 -3.16 7.84 -14.04
N ASN A 173 -3.53 9.11 -13.89
CA ASN A 173 -4.76 9.50 -13.18
C ASN A 173 -5.63 10.39 -14.08
N ASN A 174 -6.95 10.31 -13.93
CA ASN A 174 -7.95 11.11 -14.65
C ASN A 174 -9.19 11.40 -13.85
#